data_AF-A0AAN4Q3T9-F1
#
_entry.id   AF-A0AAN4Q3T9-F1
#
_cell.length_a   1.000
_cell.length_b   1.000
_cell.length_c   1.000
_cell.angle_alpha   90.00
_cell.angle_beta   90.00
_cell.angle_gamma   90.00
#
_symmetry.space_group_name_H-M   'P 1'
#
loop_
_entity.id
_entity.type
_entity.pdbx_description
1 polymer ?
#
loop_
_entity_poly.entity_id
_entity_poly.type
_entity_poly.pdbx_seq_one_letter_code
_entity_poly.pdbx_strand_id
1 'polypeptide(L)' 'MLETLLRTREFKIENADLVWQALRLFSDSKADFADCLIERSAIDAGCDYVVSFDSKAIKTTGMRAVG' A
#
# COMPACT_ATOMS: atom_id res chain seq x y z
N MET A 1 -2.68 14.83 5.02
CA MET A 1 -2.82 14.31 6.40
C MET A 1 -1.86 13.16 6.66
N LEU A 2 -1.94 12.06 5.91
CA LEU A 2 -1.08 10.89 6.14
C LEU A 2 0.41 11.19 5.95
N GLU A 3 0.77 11.98 4.93
CA GLU A 3 2.14 12.47 4.75
C GLU A 3 2.67 13.24 5.97
N THR A 4 1.81 14.05 6.59
CA THR A 4 2.16 14.83 7.78
C THR A 4 2.48 13.91 8.94
N LEU A 5 1.66 12.87 9.18
CA LEU A 5 1.89 11.89 10.25
C LEU A 5 3.24 11.18 10.09
N LEU A 6 3.63 10.84 8.86
CA LEU A 6 4.93 10.21 8.55
C LEU A 6 6.14 11.11 8.83
N ARG A 7 5.94 12.43 8.89
CA ARG A 7 7.00 13.42 9.16
C ARG A 7 7.01 13.90 10.62
N THR A 8 5.95 13.62 11.37
CA THR A 8 5.79 14.03 12.77
C THR A 8 6.71 13.21 13.67
N ARG A 9 7.58 13.87 14.46
CA ARG A 9 8.62 13.22 15.27
C ARG A 9 8.05 12.50 16.50
N GLU A 10 6.86 12.90 16.91
CA GLU A 10 6.12 12.36 18.05
C GLU A 10 5.52 10.98 17.75
N PHE A 11 5.45 10.58 16.47
CA PHE A 11 4.99 9.26 16.07
C PHE A 11 6.15 8.41 15.56
N LYS A 12 6.25 7.19 16.09
CA LYS A 12 7.08 6.14 15.50
C LYS A 12 6.20 5.29 14.60
N ILE A 13 6.39 5.41 13.30
CA ILE A 13 5.67 4.63 12.30
C ILE A 13 6.43 3.33 12.02
N GLU A 14 5.73 2.20 12.11
CA GLU A 14 6.29 0.91 11.72
C GLU A 14 6.58 0.89 10.21
N ASN A 15 7.74 0.35 9.83
CA ASN A 15 8.19 0.23 8.44
C ASN A 15 7.98 1.52 7.62
N ALA A 16 8.39 2.67 8.16
CA ALA A 16 8.08 3.99 7.60
C ALA A 16 8.41 4.12 6.10
N ASP A 17 9.50 3.53 5.63
CA ASP A 17 9.88 3.53 4.21
C ASP A 17 8.86 2.78 3.33
N LEU A 18 8.33 1.66 3.81
CA LEU A 18 7.27 0.89 3.15
C LEU A 18 5.98 1.70 3.11
N VAL A 19 5.62 2.33 4.23
CA VAL A 19 4.43 3.21 4.32
C VAL A 19 4.57 4.40 3.35
N TRP A 20 5.77 4.94 3.17
CA TRP A 20 6.05 5.96 2.15
C TRP A 20 5.86 5.45 0.73
N GLN A 21 6.30 4.23 0.42
CA GLN A 21 6.06 3.62 -0.89
C GLN A 21 4.57 3.41 -1.15
N ALA A 22 3.83 2.91 -0.14
CA ALA A 22 2.38 2.76 -0.20
C ALA A 22 1.67 4.11 -0.41
N LEU A 23 2.13 5.17 0.24
CA LEU A 23 1.56 6.51 0.09
C LEU A 23 1.78 7.07 -1.33
N ARG A 24 2.95 6.82 -1.93
CA ARG A 24 3.23 7.20 -3.33
C ARG A 24 2.32 6.44 -4.29
N LEU A 25 2.22 5.12 -4.13
CA LEU A 25 1.32 4.30 -4.94
C LEU A 25 -0.13 4.76 -4.81
N PHE A 26 -0.59 5.03 -3.59
CA PHE A 26 -1.93 5.54 -3.33
C PHE A 26 -2.21 6.84 -4.07
N SER A 27 -1.25 7.77 -4.07
CA SER A 27 -1.39 9.09 -4.69
C SER A 27 -1.59 9.02 -6.22
N ASP A 28 -1.09 7.96 -6.85
CA ASP A 28 -1.19 7.72 -8.30
C ASP A 28 -2.28 6.69 -8.67
N SER A 29 -2.99 6.11 -7.69
CA SER A 29 -3.94 5.01 -7.88
C SER A 29 -5.41 5.45 -7.66
N LYS A 30 -6.35 4.58 -8.05
CA LYS A 30 -7.77 4.69 -7.65
C LYS A 30 -8.13 3.73 -6.50
N ALA A 31 -7.15 3.03 -5.97
CA ALA A 31 -7.33 2.12 -4.84
C ALA A 31 -7.29 2.90 -3.53
N ASP A 32 -7.73 2.27 -2.46
CA ASP A 32 -7.60 2.86 -1.14
C ASP A 32 -6.15 2.74 -0.65
N PHE A 33 -5.76 3.60 0.28
CA PHE A 33 -4.42 3.54 0.87
C PHE A 33 -4.14 2.17 1.50
N ALA A 34 -5.15 1.53 2.10
CA ALA A 34 -5.03 0.19 2.66
C ALA A 34 -4.66 -0.87 1.61
N ASP A 35 -5.21 -0.79 0.40
CA ASP A 35 -4.85 -1.71 -0.69
C ASP A 35 -3.36 -1.55 -1.06
N CYS A 36 -2.91 -0.30 -1.17
CA CYS A 36 -1.51 0.01 -1.47
C CYS A 36 -0.56 -0.49 -0.37
N LEU A 37 -0.98 -0.33 0.90
CA LEU A 37 -0.20 -0.79 2.05
C LEU A 37 -0.11 -2.31 2.11
N ILE A 38 -1.22 -3.02 1.88
CA ILE A 38 -1.27 -4.49 1.86
C ILE A 38 -0.40 -5.04 0.74
N GLU A 39 -0.49 -4.49 -0.48
CA GLU A 39 0.34 -4.93 -1.60
C GLU A 39 1.82 -4.74 -1.30
N ARG A 40 2.23 -3.55 -0.84
CA ARG A 40 3.64 -3.29 -0.50
C ARG A 40 4.14 -4.15 0.63
N SER A 41 3.30 -4.42 1.64
CA SER A 41 3.65 -5.29 2.77
C SER A 41 3.87 -6.74 2.33
N ALA A 42 3.04 -7.26 1.42
CA ALA A 42 3.20 -8.61 0.91
C ALA A 42 4.45 -8.75 0.03
N ILE A 43 4.73 -7.76 -0.83
CA ILE A 43 5.94 -7.75 -1.65
C ILE A 43 7.20 -7.67 -0.77
N ASP A 44 7.20 -6.82 0.27
CA ASP A 44 8.31 -6.74 1.23
C ASP A 44 8.51 -8.05 2.01
N ALA A 45 7.42 -8.77 2.31
CA ALA A 45 7.46 -10.11 2.90
C ALA A 45 7.89 -11.22 1.92
N GLY A 46 8.15 -10.92 0.66
CA GLY A 46 8.60 -11.88 -0.36
C GLY A 46 7.48 -12.66 -1.04
N CYS A 47 6.22 -12.21 -0.95
CA CYS A 47 5.14 -12.80 -1.74
C CYS A 47 5.26 -12.42 -3.21
N ASP A 48 4.94 -13.35 -4.11
CA ASP A 48 4.96 -13.09 -5.55
C ASP A 48 3.87 -12.10 -5.99
N TYR A 49 2.69 -12.17 -5.35
CA TYR A 49 1.56 -11.28 -5.60
C TYR A 49 0.53 -11.38 -4.47
N VAL A 50 -0.36 -10.38 -4.43
CA VAL A 50 -1.56 -10.38 -3.58
C VAL A 50 -2.79 -10.63 -4.45
N VAL A 51 -3.72 -11.43 -3.94
CA VAL A 51 -5.04 -11.63 -4.55
C VAL A 51 -6.09 -10.79 -3.84
N SER A 52 -7.03 -10.25 -4.62
CA SER A 52 -8.15 -9.48 -4.08
C SER A 52 -9.42 -9.73 -4.90
N PHE A 53 -10.56 -9.42 -4.30
CA PHE A 53 -11.86 -9.35 -4.99
C PHE A 53 -12.23 -7.89 -5.35
N ASP A 54 -11.49 -6.90 -4.83
CA ASP A 54 -11.74 -5.49 -5.15
C ASP A 54 -11.18 -5.13 -6.52
N SER A 55 -12.09 -4.83 -7.45
CA SER A 55 -11.76 -4.42 -8.80
C SER A 55 -10.88 -3.17 -8.91
N LYS A 56 -10.94 -2.22 -7.95
CA LYS A 56 -10.09 -1.02 -7.95
C LYS A 56 -8.67 -1.36 -7.54
N ALA A 57 -8.51 -2.17 -6.50
CA ALA A 57 -7.21 -2.66 -6.04
C ALA A 57 -6.51 -3.45 -7.15
N ILE A 58 -7.20 -4.44 -7.72
CA ILE A 58 -6.68 -5.26 -8.83
C ILE A 58 -6.19 -4.41 -10.01
N LYS A 59 -6.90 -3.34 -10.36
CA LYS A 59 -6.56 -2.51 -11.52
C LYS A 59 -5.39 -1.56 -11.30
N THR A 60 -5.04 -1.24 -10.05
CA THR A 60 -4.16 -0.09 -9.78
C THR A 60 -3.04 -0.32 -8.77
N THR A 61 -3.04 -1.40 -7.97
CA THR A 61 -1.99 -1.65 -6.98
C THR A 61 -1.05 -2.79 -7.32
N GLY A 62 -1.29 -3.56 -8.39
CA GLY A 62 -0.51 -4.76 -8.73
C GLY A 62 -1.12 -6.07 -8.20
N MET A 63 -2.21 -5.97 -7.44
CA MET A 63 -3.02 -7.11 -7.02
C MET A 63 -3.65 -7.86 -8.21
N ARG A 64 -3.97 -9.14 -8.01
CA ARG A 64 -4.62 -10.00 -9.02
C ARG A 64 -6.01 -10.41 -8.57
N ALA A 65 -6.89 -10.69 -9.54
CA ALA A 65 -8.18 -11.29 -9.25
C ALA A 65 -7.98 -12.70 -8.67
N VAL A 66 -8.80 -13.07 -7.69
CA VAL A 66 -8.99 -14.48 -7.34
C VAL A 66 -9.59 -15.21 -8.54
N GLY A 67 -9.00 -16.36 -8.87
CA GLY A 67 -9.46 -17.25 -9.94
C GLY A 67 -10.68 -18.07 -9.58
#